data_AF-A0A7V9RFJ1-F1
#
_entry.id   AF-A0A7V9RFJ1-F1
#
_cell.length_a   1.000
_cell.length_b   1.000
_cell.length_c   1.000
_cell.angle_alpha   90.00
_cell.angle_beta   90.00
_cell.angle_gamma   90.00
#
_symmetry.space_group_name_H-M   'P 1'
#
loop_
_entity.id
_entity.type
_entity.pdbx_description
1 polymer ?
#
loop_
_entity_poly.entity_id
_entity_poly.type
_entity_poly.pdbx_seq_one_letter_code
_entity_poly.pdbx_strand_id
1 'polypeptide(L)'
;HEFGPLTNPYGGCDYQGVEASWADQYKAGLECQWVDVTTIDTSNKEVTHPLSFTSNPDGLLCEGTPILDDQGYPVFEPTEFLTAGGDVVHKAGCEQLDNWDANNGGTYDVTLPQSGGSFVTRPCDRGQIGPLRNCGFEDKQVRFDCLPGSTVTLRCDLQGNNAQPQVARICEFSSLLGVGTACTFQDAMTSAAVSKGGTEVKFTCPLARDTSEPGGKVSLYSAPVFPDDSAAAMTCTVQ
;
A
#
# COMPACT_ATOMS: atom_id res chain seq x y z
N HIS A 1 14.15 -27.62 3.08
CA HIS A 1 15.60 -27.68 2.87
C HIS A 1 15.93 -26.80 1.67
N GLU A 2 16.49 -25.62 1.92
CA GLU A 2 16.99 -24.71 0.88
C GLU A 2 18.42 -25.12 0.52
N PHE A 3 18.64 -25.57 -0.72
CA PHE A 3 19.97 -25.95 -1.25
C PHE A 3 20.49 -24.95 -2.29
N GLY A 4 19.89 -23.77 -2.40
CA GLY A 4 20.33 -22.73 -3.34
C GLY A 4 21.67 -22.11 -2.92
N PRO A 5 22.48 -21.61 -3.89
CA PRO A 5 23.66 -20.81 -3.56
C PRO A 5 23.25 -19.55 -2.78
N LEU A 6 24.11 -19.06 -1.88
CA LEU A 6 23.83 -17.85 -1.07
C LEU A 6 24.07 -16.54 -1.82
N THR A 7 24.69 -16.61 -2.99
CA THR A 7 25.06 -15.47 -3.83
C THR A 7 24.96 -15.87 -5.29
N ASN A 8 24.63 -14.92 -6.16
CA ASN A 8 24.70 -15.09 -7.60
C ASN A 8 25.35 -13.84 -8.25
N PRO A 9 25.88 -13.95 -9.48
CA PRO A 9 26.52 -12.82 -10.17
C PRO A 9 25.59 -11.62 -10.44
N TYR A 10 24.28 -11.84 -10.39
CA TYR A 10 23.22 -10.86 -10.61
C TYR A 10 22.50 -10.44 -9.32
N GLY A 11 23.11 -10.70 -8.15
CA GLY A 11 22.52 -10.36 -6.84
C GLY A 11 22.40 -8.85 -6.58
N GLY A 12 22.99 -8.02 -7.45
CA GLY A 12 22.79 -6.58 -7.51
C GLY A 12 22.59 -6.12 -8.95
N CYS A 13 22.29 -4.84 -9.16
CA CYS A 13 21.91 -4.32 -10.48
C CYS A 13 23.09 -3.91 -11.38
N ASP A 14 24.34 -4.07 -10.92
CA ASP A 14 25.55 -3.74 -11.69
C ASP A 14 25.69 -4.63 -12.93
N TYR A 15 25.22 -5.88 -12.84
CA TYR A 15 25.05 -6.81 -13.94
C TYR A 15 23.61 -7.32 -13.87
N GLN A 16 22.79 -6.93 -14.85
CA GLN A 16 21.36 -7.26 -14.83
C GLN A 16 21.10 -8.68 -15.34
N GLY A 17 20.31 -9.44 -14.59
CA GLY A 17 19.90 -10.80 -14.93
C GLY A 17 19.22 -11.49 -13.75
N VAL A 18 18.62 -12.65 -14.00
CA VAL A 18 18.09 -13.52 -12.95
C VAL A 18 18.70 -14.90 -13.17
N GLU A 19 19.47 -15.40 -12.20
CA GLU A 19 20.05 -16.74 -12.29
C GLU A 19 18.94 -17.81 -12.14
N ALA A 20 19.11 -18.95 -12.81
CA ALA A 20 18.21 -20.09 -12.67
C ALA A 20 18.02 -20.45 -11.17
N SER A 21 16.77 -20.68 -10.77
CA SER A 21 16.36 -20.95 -9.38
C SER A 21 16.43 -19.74 -8.42
N TRP A 22 16.67 -18.53 -8.93
CA TRP A 22 16.49 -17.28 -8.19
C TRP A 22 15.25 -16.53 -8.69
N ALA A 23 14.82 -15.54 -7.93
CA ALA A 23 13.74 -14.63 -8.31
C ALA A 23 14.19 -13.18 -8.10
N ASP A 24 13.69 -12.30 -8.96
CA ASP A 24 13.75 -10.85 -8.75
C ASP A 24 12.47 -10.39 -8.04
N GLN A 25 12.61 -9.63 -6.97
CA GLN A 25 11.49 -9.19 -6.14
C GLN A 25 11.39 -7.67 -6.10
N TYR A 26 10.31 -7.16 -6.69
CA TYR A 26 9.92 -5.77 -6.56
C TYR A 26 8.99 -5.60 -5.36
N LYS A 27 9.52 -5.06 -4.27
CA LYS A 27 8.76 -4.85 -3.04
C LYS A 27 7.73 -3.72 -3.19
N ALA A 28 6.63 -3.82 -2.45
CA ALA A 28 5.69 -2.72 -2.29
C ALA A 28 6.41 -1.48 -1.72
N GLY A 29 6.05 -0.30 -2.25
CA GLY A 29 6.69 0.98 -1.90
C GLY A 29 7.89 1.36 -2.76
N LEU A 30 8.27 0.53 -3.74
CA LEU A 30 9.09 1.01 -4.86
C LEU A 30 8.23 1.89 -5.77
N GLU A 31 8.84 2.93 -6.33
CA GLU A 31 8.17 3.79 -7.31
C GLU A 31 7.69 2.95 -8.51
N CYS A 32 6.54 3.31 -9.07
CA CYS A 32 5.82 2.57 -10.11
C CYS A 32 5.37 1.14 -9.75
N GLN A 33 5.57 0.64 -8.53
CA GLN A 33 4.98 -0.63 -8.06
C GLN A 33 3.59 -0.42 -7.47
N TRP A 34 2.72 0.19 -8.28
CA TRP A 34 1.34 0.50 -7.95
C TRP A 34 0.49 0.56 -9.23
N VAL A 35 -0.82 0.38 -9.07
CA VAL A 35 -1.82 0.69 -10.10
C VAL A 35 -2.63 1.85 -9.58
N ASP A 36 -2.73 2.93 -10.36
CA ASP A 36 -3.54 4.08 -9.97
C ASP A 36 -5.03 3.71 -10.08
N VAL A 37 -5.71 3.78 -8.94
CA VAL A 37 -7.14 3.47 -8.80
C VAL A 37 -7.98 4.70 -8.50
N THR A 38 -7.42 5.91 -8.64
CA THR A 38 -8.07 7.18 -8.28
C THR A 38 -9.40 7.39 -9.01
N THR A 39 -9.57 6.82 -10.20
CA THR A 39 -10.80 6.94 -11.00
C THR A 39 -11.87 5.90 -10.66
N ILE A 40 -11.59 4.94 -9.77
CA ILE A 40 -12.55 3.91 -9.37
C ILE A 40 -13.45 4.46 -8.26
N ASP A 41 -14.76 4.54 -8.53
CA ASP A 41 -15.73 5.05 -7.55
C ASP A 41 -16.01 4.03 -6.44
N THR A 42 -15.46 4.32 -5.25
CA THR A 42 -15.69 3.56 -4.01
C THR A 42 -16.56 4.32 -3.01
N SER A 43 -17.22 5.42 -3.42
CA SER A 43 -17.92 6.33 -2.49
C SER A 43 -19.04 5.64 -1.71
N ASN A 44 -19.79 4.75 -2.35
CA ASN A 44 -20.99 4.14 -1.80
C ASN A 44 -20.78 2.71 -1.25
N LYS A 45 -19.74 2.01 -1.71
CA LYS A 45 -19.47 0.60 -1.34
C LYS A 45 -18.06 0.19 -1.74
N GLU A 46 -17.63 -0.95 -1.18
CA GLU A 46 -16.46 -1.66 -1.69
C GLU A 46 -16.67 -2.12 -3.13
N VAL A 47 -15.58 -2.13 -3.90
CA VAL A 47 -15.59 -2.55 -5.31
C VAL A 47 -14.51 -3.60 -5.50
N THR A 48 -14.89 -4.72 -6.11
CA THR A 48 -13.97 -5.82 -6.43
C THR A 48 -13.72 -5.87 -7.93
N HIS A 49 -12.44 -5.88 -8.30
CA HIS A 49 -12.00 -6.04 -9.68
C HIS A 49 -10.85 -7.05 -9.77
N PRO A 50 -10.72 -7.77 -10.90
CA PRO A 50 -9.54 -8.57 -11.16
C PRO A 50 -8.33 -7.66 -11.37
N LEU A 51 -7.26 -7.92 -10.63
CA LEU A 51 -5.94 -7.38 -10.89
C LEU A 51 -5.11 -8.48 -11.57
N SER A 52 -4.65 -8.18 -12.78
CA SER A 52 -3.83 -9.09 -13.58
C SER A 52 -2.43 -8.52 -13.75
N PHE A 53 -1.45 -9.41 -13.86
CA PHE A 53 -0.12 -9.08 -14.33
C PHE A 53 0.30 -10.08 -15.42
N THR A 54 1.20 -9.64 -16.28
CA THR A 54 1.86 -10.48 -17.28
C THR A 54 3.35 -10.11 -17.30
N SER A 55 4.20 -11.10 -17.07
CA SER A 55 5.64 -11.03 -17.25
C SER A 55 5.98 -11.26 -18.71
N ASN A 56 7.00 -10.56 -19.22
CA ASN A 56 7.46 -10.67 -20.59
C ASN A 56 6.32 -10.65 -21.65
N PRO A 57 5.35 -9.70 -21.58
CA PRO A 57 4.13 -9.74 -22.38
C PRO A 57 4.38 -9.71 -23.89
N ASP A 58 5.49 -9.08 -24.30
CA ASP A 58 5.86 -8.90 -25.71
C ASP A 58 6.90 -9.93 -26.19
N GLY A 59 7.25 -10.92 -25.35
CA GLY A 59 8.22 -11.97 -25.68
C GLY A 59 9.59 -11.41 -26.07
N LEU A 60 10.04 -10.36 -25.37
CA LEU A 60 11.36 -9.74 -25.54
C LEU A 60 12.47 -10.56 -24.89
N LEU A 61 12.14 -11.23 -23.77
CA LEU A 61 13.04 -12.19 -23.13
C LEU A 61 12.87 -13.56 -23.77
N CYS A 62 13.99 -14.25 -23.95
CA CYS A 62 14.00 -15.64 -24.42
C CYS A 62 13.67 -16.58 -23.27
N GLU A 63 12.55 -17.28 -23.34
CA GLU A 63 12.09 -18.28 -22.37
C GLU A 63 12.17 -19.69 -22.98
N GLY A 64 13.27 -19.92 -23.69
CA GLY A 64 13.61 -21.17 -24.34
C GLY A 64 15.07 -21.23 -24.71
N THR A 65 15.38 -21.66 -25.93
CA THR A 65 16.77 -21.80 -26.37
C THR A 65 17.18 -20.59 -27.22
N PRO A 66 18.23 -19.84 -26.83
CA PRO A 66 18.75 -18.76 -27.66
C PRO A 66 19.23 -19.27 -29.03
N ILE A 67 18.91 -18.53 -30.08
CA ILE A 67 19.44 -18.77 -31.42
C ILE A 67 20.84 -18.18 -31.49
N LEU A 68 21.82 -19.00 -31.87
CA LEU A 68 23.22 -18.60 -31.99
C LEU A 68 23.67 -18.60 -33.46
N ASP A 69 24.64 -17.74 -33.78
CA ASP A 69 25.34 -17.76 -35.07
C ASP A 69 26.40 -18.88 -35.14
N ASP A 70 27.08 -19.00 -36.29
CA ASP A 70 28.10 -20.03 -36.53
C ASP A 70 29.33 -19.92 -35.60
N GLN A 71 29.48 -18.79 -34.92
CA GLN A 71 30.54 -18.50 -33.96
C GLN A 71 30.08 -18.67 -32.50
N GLY A 72 28.80 -19.01 -32.29
CA GLY A 72 28.21 -19.22 -30.98
C GLY A 72 27.72 -17.95 -30.28
N TYR A 73 27.61 -16.82 -30.99
CA TYR A 73 27.07 -15.58 -30.42
C TYR A 73 25.55 -15.50 -30.60
N PRO A 74 24.82 -14.86 -29.66
CA PRO A 74 23.38 -14.65 -29.81
C PRO A 74 23.05 -13.85 -31.07
N VAL A 75 22.10 -14.36 -31.85
CA VAL A 75 21.48 -13.62 -32.95
C VAL A 75 20.48 -12.63 -32.36
N PHE A 76 20.44 -11.42 -32.90
CA PHE A 76 19.46 -10.41 -32.51
C PHE A 76 18.53 -10.08 -33.68
N GLU A 77 17.24 -10.04 -33.40
CA GLU A 77 16.20 -9.75 -34.38
C GLU A 77 15.47 -8.43 -34.06
N PRO A 78 15.06 -7.66 -35.08
CA PRO A 78 14.36 -6.41 -34.87
C PRO A 78 12.97 -6.65 -34.29
N THR A 79 12.54 -5.77 -33.38
CA THR A 79 11.17 -5.74 -32.85
C THR A 79 10.39 -4.57 -33.48
N GLU A 80 9.11 -4.44 -33.14
CA GLU A 80 8.31 -3.27 -33.51
C GLU A 80 8.53 -2.05 -32.59
N PHE A 81 9.23 -2.22 -31.46
CA PHE A 81 9.48 -1.16 -30.50
C PHE A 81 10.59 -0.23 -30.97
N LEU A 82 10.43 1.05 -30.66
CA LEU A 82 11.41 2.09 -30.93
C LEU A 82 11.93 2.67 -29.62
N THR A 83 13.22 3.00 -29.59
CA THR A 83 13.79 3.82 -28.52
C THR A 83 13.25 5.25 -28.60
N ALA A 84 13.51 6.06 -27.56
CA ALA A 84 13.16 7.49 -27.58
C ALA A 84 13.81 8.26 -28.74
N GLY A 85 14.94 7.76 -29.29
CA GLY A 85 15.61 8.32 -30.46
C GLY A 85 15.02 7.87 -31.80
N GLY A 86 14.07 6.93 -31.80
CA GLY A 86 13.47 6.36 -33.01
C GLY A 86 14.19 5.13 -33.56
N ASP A 87 15.26 4.66 -32.90
CA ASP A 87 15.97 3.45 -33.32
C ASP A 87 15.19 2.17 -32.95
N VAL A 88 15.26 1.15 -33.79
CA VAL A 88 14.60 -0.14 -33.56
C VAL A 88 15.23 -0.87 -32.38
N VAL A 89 14.41 -1.27 -31.41
CA VAL A 89 14.81 -2.18 -30.34
C VAL A 89 14.95 -3.58 -30.93
N HIS A 90 16.05 -4.25 -30.60
CA HIS A 90 16.29 -5.63 -30.99
C HIS A 90 16.16 -6.55 -29.78
N LYS A 91 15.68 -7.77 -30.01
CA LYS A 91 15.63 -8.83 -29.00
C LYS A 91 16.52 -9.99 -29.41
N ALA A 92 16.91 -10.83 -28.45
CA ALA A 92 17.62 -12.06 -28.77
C ALA A 92 16.69 -13.02 -29.52
N GLY A 93 17.15 -13.58 -30.63
CA GLY A 93 16.47 -14.65 -31.33
C GLY A 93 16.32 -15.85 -30.40
N CYS A 94 15.13 -16.45 -30.38
CA CYS A 94 14.79 -17.48 -29.42
C CYS A 94 13.89 -18.55 -30.04
N GLU A 95 14.27 -19.81 -29.88
CA GLU A 95 13.36 -20.94 -29.99
C GLU A 95 12.61 -21.05 -28.67
N GLN A 96 11.46 -20.38 -28.58
CA GLN A 96 10.62 -20.40 -27.39
C GLN A 96 10.16 -21.83 -27.08
N LEU A 97 10.08 -22.17 -25.79
CA LEU A 97 9.49 -23.44 -25.39
C LEU A 97 7.99 -23.47 -25.72
N ASP A 98 7.46 -24.67 -25.96
CA ASP A 98 6.01 -24.85 -26.09
C ASP A 98 5.32 -24.38 -24.80
N ASN A 99 4.35 -23.47 -24.93
CA ASN A 99 3.64 -22.83 -23.82
C ASN A 99 4.56 -22.05 -22.85
N TRP A 100 5.65 -21.44 -23.35
CA TRP A 100 6.55 -20.60 -22.57
C TRP A 100 5.82 -19.51 -21.75
N ASP A 101 4.68 -19.03 -22.22
CA ASP A 101 3.88 -17.98 -21.61
C ASP A 101 2.85 -18.48 -20.59
N ALA A 102 2.66 -19.80 -20.45
CA ALA A 102 1.57 -20.36 -19.65
C ALA A 102 1.65 -20.04 -18.15
N ASN A 103 2.84 -19.72 -17.63
CA ASN A 103 3.08 -19.33 -16.24
C ASN A 103 3.55 -17.87 -16.09
N ASN A 104 3.47 -17.07 -17.15
CA ASN A 104 3.89 -15.67 -17.13
C ASN A 104 2.83 -14.71 -16.63
N GLY A 105 1.61 -15.19 -16.38
CA GLY A 105 0.52 -14.37 -15.91
C GLY A 105 -0.03 -14.82 -14.57
N GLY A 106 -0.66 -13.88 -13.88
CA GLY A 106 -1.52 -14.17 -12.75
C GLY A 106 -2.67 -13.18 -12.70
N THR A 107 -3.81 -13.64 -12.21
CA THR A 107 -4.96 -12.78 -11.92
C THR A 107 -5.52 -13.14 -10.57
N TYR A 108 -5.84 -12.12 -9.78
CA TYR A 108 -6.54 -12.29 -8.52
C TYR A 108 -7.48 -11.12 -8.29
N ASP A 109 -8.58 -11.38 -7.60
CA ASP A 109 -9.53 -10.34 -7.26
C ASP A 109 -8.98 -9.44 -6.15
N VAL A 110 -9.07 -8.13 -6.37
CA VAL A 110 -8.72 -7.10 -5.39
C VAL A 110 -9.98 -6.32 -5.03
N THR A 111 -10.28 -6.26 -3.74
CA THR A 111 -11.37 -5.45 -3.21
C THR A 111 -10.83 -4.14 -2.67
N LEU A 112 -11.18 -3.05 -3.35
CA LEU A 112 -10.95 -1.71 -2.86
C LEU A 112 -11.99 -1.39 -1.77
N PRO A 113 -11.56 -0.91 -0.59
CA PRO A 113 -12.47 -0.53 0.47
C PRO A 113 -13.33 0.66 0.03
N GLN A 114 -14.47 0.85 0.70
CA GLN A 114 -15.25 2.08 0.56
C GLN A 114 -14.36 3.29 0.91
N SER A 115 -14.63 4.44 0.27
CA SER A 115 -13.95 5.70 0.58
C SER A 115 -13.87 5.95 2.08
N GLY A 116 -12.68 6.32 2.56
CA GLY A 116 -12.39 6.45 4.00
C GLY A 116 -11.93 5.17 4.70
N GLY A 117 -11.97 4.03 4.01
CA GLY A 117 -11.43 2.74 4.45
C GLY A 117 -10.05 2.42 3.85
N SER A 118 -9.35 1.47 4.45
CA SER A 118 -8.03 0.99 4.04
C SER A 118 -7.78 -0.41 4.61
N PHE A 119 -6.60 -1.00 4.39
CA PHE A 119 -6.18 -2.17 5.15
C PHE A 119 -6.15 -1.90 6.67
N VAL A 120 -5.96 -0.63 7.07
CA VAL A 120 -6.04 -0.18 8.47
C VAL A 120 -7.42 -0.42 9.08
N THR A 121 -8.47 -0.45 8.27
CA THR A 121 -9.85 -0.70 8.72
C THR A 121 -10.29 -2.16 8.57
N ARG A 122 -9.41 -3.04 8.09
CA ARG A 122 -9.68 -4.49 8.04
C ARG A 122 -9.42 -5.11 9.42
N PRO A 123 -10.12 -6.21 9.79
CA PRO A 123 -9.87 -6.89 11.06
C PRO A 123 -8.41 -7.29 11.25
N CYS A 124 -7.96 -7.34 12.50
CA CYS A 124 -6.65 -7.89 12.83
C CYS A 124 -6.73 -9.42 12.90
N ASP A 125 -5.93 -10.10 12.07
CA ASP A 125 -5.98 -11.55 11.84
C ASP A 125 -4.70 -12.29 12.24
N ARG A 126 -3.66 -11.57 12.67
CA ARG A 126 -2.31 -12.10 12.97
C ARG A 126 -1.83 -11.72 14.37
N GLY A 127 -2.76 -11.59 15.32
CA GLY A 127 -2.44 -11.27 16.72
C GLY A 127 -1.88 -9.87 16.93
N GLN A 128 -2.15 -8.93 16.02
CA GLN A 128 -1.68 -7.55 16.17
C GLN A 128 -2.48 -6.83 17.27
N ILE A 129 -1.78 -6.29 18.27
CA ILE A 129 -2.38 -5.59 19.41
C ILE A 129 -1.77 -4.20 19.61
N GLY A 130 -2.44 -3.35 20.39
CA GLY A 130 -1.90 -2.06 20.80
C GLY A 130 -2.02 -0.93 19.76
N PRO A 131 -1.53 0.27 20.12
CA PRO A 131 -1.74 1.50 19.34
C PRO A 131 -0.92 1.59 18.04
N LEU A 132 0.05 0.70 17.85
CA LEU A 132 0.98 0.72 16.72
C LEU A 132 0.51 -0.14 15.52
N ARG A 133 -0.54 -0.94 15.70
CA ARG A 133 -1.01 -1.87 14.65
C ARG A 133 -1.68 -1.13 13.48
N ASN A 134 -1.74 -1.74 12.31
CA ASN A 134 -2.37 -1.16 11.12
C ASN A 134 -3.58 -1.98 10.67
N CYS A 135 -4.45 -2.31 11.62
CA CYS A 135 -5.68 -3.09 11.41
C CYS A 135 -6.67 -2.82 12.54
N GLY A 136 -7.95 -3.11 12.26
CA GLY A 136 -9.05 -3.14 13.20
C GLY A 136 -9.60 -1.77 13.57
N PHE A 137 -9.19 -0.71 12.87
CA PHE A 137 -9.68 0.65 13.12
C PHE A 137 -10.99 0.91 12.40
N GLU A 138 -11.82 1.74 13.01
CA GLU A 138 -13.06 2.24 12.43
C GLU A 138 -13.00 3.76 12.35
N ASP A 139 -13.43 4.32 11.23
CA ASP A 139 -13.65 5.76 11.11
C ASP A 139 -14.86 6.17 11.96
N LYS A 140 -14.64 6.99 12.98
CA LYS A 140 -15.71 7.43 13.88
C LYS A 140 -16.60 8.53 13.30
N GLN A 141 -16.35 8.95 12.07
CA GLN A 141 -17.06 10.06 11.41
C GLN A 141 -16.96 11.38 12.21
N VAL A 142 -16.00 11.47 13.13
CA VAL A 142 -15.67 12.68 13.88
C VAL A 142 -14.54 13.39 13.16
N ARG A 143 -14.73 14.68 12.91
CA ARG A 143 -13.80 15.57 12.22
C ARG A 143 -13.44 16.73 13.12
N PHE A 144 -12.18 17.15 13.07
CA PHE A 144 -11.73 18.35 13.77
C PHE A 144 -11.14 19.31 12.77
N ASP A 145 -11.63 20.53 12.79
CA ASP A 145 -11.03 21.67 12.10
C ASP A 145 -9.94 22.27 13.01
N CYS A 146 -8.82 22.64 12.42
CA CYS A 146 -7.70 23.28 13.10
C CYS A 146 -6.94 24.22 12.16
N LEU A 147 -6.11 25.11 12.72
CA LEU A 147 -5.27 25.98 11.92
C LEU A 147 -4.08 25.18 11.37
N PRO A 148 -3.83 25.14 10.04
CA PRO A 148 -2.69 24.41 9.47
C PRO A 148 -1.37 24.72 10.18
N GLY A 149 -0.63 23.68 10.58
CA GLY A 149 0.64 23.81 11.31
C GLY A 149 0.51 24.14 12.80
N SER A 150 -0.68 24.45 13.33
CA SER A 150 -0.86 24.66 14.76
C SER A 150 -0.83 23.35 15.52
N THR A 151 -0.32 23.38 16.75
CA THR A 151 -0.48 22.26 17.68
C THR A 151 -1.90 22.23 18.23
N VAL A 152 -2.53 21.06 18.18
CA VAL A 152 -3.87 20.77 18.73
C VAL A 152 -3.73 19.78 19.88
N THR A 153 -4.47 20.00 20.95
CA THR A 153 -4.61 19.05 22.06
C THR A 153 -6.06 18.63 22.16
N LEU A 154 -6.31 17.32 22.02
CA LEU A 154 -7.61 16.72 22.28
C LEU A 154 -7.58 16.06 23.65
N ARG A 155 -8.69 16.14 24.38
CA ARG A 155 -8.96 15.27 25.51
C ARG A 155 -9.92 14.17 25.06
N CYS A 156 -9.46 12.93 25.10
CA CYS A 156 -10.25 11.75 24.76
C CYS A 156 -10.68 11.00 26.01
N ASP A 157 -11.99 10.79 26.20
CA ASP A 157 -12.56 10.08 27.35
C ASP A 157 -13.40 8.89 26.87
N LEU A 158 -13.26 7.74 27.56
CA LEU A 158 -14.09 6.56 27.34
C LEU A 158 -15.44 6.72 28.05
N GLN A 159 -16.51 6.31 27.37
CA GLN A 159 -17.86 6.31 27.90
C GLN A 159 -18.21 4.94 28.49
N GLY A 160 -18.75 4.94 29.71
CA GLY A 160 -19.21 3.74 30.40
C GLY A 160 -18.25 3.21 31.47
N ASN A 161 -18.81 2.60 32.52
CA ASN A 161 -18.06 2.24 33.73
C ASN A 161 -17.05 1.09 33.54
N ASN A 162 -17.32 0.21 32.58
CA ASN A 162 -16.54 -0.98 32.23
C ASN A 162 -15.99 -0.91 30.79
N ALA A 163 -15.78 0.31 30.28
CA ALA A 163 -15.21 0.51 28.96
C ALA A 163 -13.79 -0.07 28.91
N GLN A 164 -13.55 -0.95 27.93
CA GLN A 164 -12.20 -1.47 27.67
C GLN A 164 -11.34 -0.38 27.02
N PRO A 165 -10.01 -0.37 27.25
CA PRO A 165 -9.11 0.59 26.63
C PRO A 165 -9.26 0.63 25.11
N GLN A 166 -9.31 1.83 24.55
CA GLN A 166 -9.39 2.05 23.10
C GLN A 166 -8.10 2.72 22.60
N VAL A 167 -7.88 2.72 21.31
CA VAL A 167 -6.85 3.51 20.63
C VAL A 167 -7.55 4.65 19.92
N ALA A 168 -7.11 5.88 20.14
CA ALA A 168 -7.44 7.03 19.31
C ALA A 168 -6.31 7.25 18.31
N ARG A 169 -6.61 7.14 17.02
CA ARG A 169 -5.68 7.46 15.93
C ARG A 169 -6.20 8.65 15.15
N ILE A 170 -5.39 9.69 15.08
CA ILE A 170 -5.71 10.90 14.34
C ILE A 170 -5.04 10.82 12.97
N CYS A 171 -5.86 10.79 11.93
CA CYS A 171 -5.42 10.77 10.55
C CYS A 171 -5.79 12.09 9.87
N GLU A 172 -5.14 12.38 8.75
CA GLU A 172 -5.56 13.48 7.90
C GLU A 172 -6.98 13.26 7.35
N PHE A 173 -7.67 14.35 7.04
CA PHE A 173 -8.91 14.35 6.29
C PHE A 173 -8.69 15.01 4.93
N SER A 174 -9.06 14.30 3.86
CA SER A 174 -9.03 14.85 2.51
C SER A 174 -10.20 15.80 2.32
N SER A 175 -9.90 17.07 2.10
CA SER A 175 -10.90 18.10 1.81
C SER A 175 -11.49 17.92 0.41
N LEU A 176 -10.69 17.43 -0.54
CA LEU A 176 -11.14 17.18 -1.91
C LEU A 176 -12.13 16.01 -1.97
N LEU A 177 -11.83 14.91 -1.27
CA LEU A 177 -12.64 13.69 -1.28
C LEU A 177 -13.73 13.68 -0.19
N GLY A 178 -13.64 14.57 0.79
CA GLY A 178 -14.61 14.65 1.89
C GLY A 178 -14.56 13.46 2.85
N VAL A 179 -13.42 12.75 2.93
CA VAL A 179 -13.26 11.53 3.74
C VAL A 179 -11.94 11.52 4.52
N GLY A 180 -11.89 10.76 5.62
CA GLY A 180 -10.63 10.47 6.31
C GLY A 180 -9.71 9.59 5.46
N THR A 181 -8.40 9.62 5.70
CA THR A 181 -7.44 8.88 4.86
C THR A 181 -7.05 7.48 5.40
N ALA A 182 -7.67 7.01 6.49
CA ALA A 182 -7.35 5.72 7.14
C ALA A 182 -5.84 5.40 7.19
N CYS A 183 -5.11 6.26 7.90
CA CYS A 183 -3.65 6.27 7.95
C CYS A 183 -3.03 5.12 8.75
N THR A 184 -1.83 4.70 8.34
CA THR A 184 -1.00 3.79 9.13
C THR A 184 -0.51 4.47 10.41
N PHE A 185 0.07 3.71 11.33
CA PHE A 185 0.73 4.29 12.50
C PHE A 185 1.82 5.30 12.13
N GLN A 186 2.58 5.06 11.06
CA GLN A 186 3.69 5.92 10.64
C GLN A 186 3.20 7.21 10.01
N ASP A 187 2.05 7.16 9.34
CA ASP A 187 1.43 8.31 8.66
C ASP A 187 0.40 9.03 9.56
N ALA A 188 0.13 8.48 10.75
CA ALA A 188 -0.76 9.09 11.71
C ALA A 188 -0.13 10.34 12.31
N MET A 189 -0.95 11.36 12.48
CA MET A 189 -0.59 12.57 13.20
C MET A 189 -0.26 12.25 14.66
N THR A 190 -1.02 11.32 15.23
CA THR A 190 -0.78 10.71 16.54
C THR A 190 -1.64 9.46 16.72
N SER A 191 -1.20 8.56 17.58
CA SER A 191 -1.91 7.34 17.95
C SER A 191 -1.68 7.08 19.44
N ALA A 192 -2.75 7.06 20.24
CA ALA A 192 -2.65 6.93 21.69
C ALA A 192 -3.66 5.91 22.23
N ALA A 193 -3.24 5.14 23.23
CA ALA A 193 -4.16 4.34 24.02
C ALA A 193 -4.92 5.25 24.99
N VAL A 194 -6.24 5.17 24.97
CA VAL A 194 -7.17 5.90 25.82
C VAL A 194 -7.71 4.96 26.87
N SER A 195 -7.44 5.28 28.14
CA SER A 195 -7.90 4.51 29.30
C SER A 195 -8.94 5.29 30.11
N LYS A 196 -9.45 4.65 31.17
CA LYS A 196 -10.31 5.29 32.16
C LYS A 196 -9.59 6.49 32.80
N GLY A 197 -10.28 7.63 32.92
CA GLY A 197 -9.70 8.89 33.42
C GLY A 197 -9.33 9.90 32.32
N GLY A 198 -9.45 9.49 31.05
CA GLY A 198 -9.19 10.33 29.89
C GLY A 198 -7.71 10.40 29.53
N THR A 199 -7.43 10.75 28.28
CA THR A 199 -6.08 10.85 27.75
C THR A 199 -5.97 12.07 26.87
N GLU A 200 -4.92 12.86 27.08
CA GLU A 200 -4.59 13.96 26.19
C GLU A 200 -3.85 13.44 24.96
N VAL A 201 -4.33 13.84 23.80
CA VAL A 201 -3.82 13.44 22.49
C VAL A 201 -3.39 14.71 21.76
N LYS A 202 -2.09 14.87 21.59
CA LYS A 202 -1.48 16.07 21.00
C LYS A 202 -0.94 15.75 19.61
N PHE A 203 -1.20 16.65 18.66
CA PHE A 203 -0.68 16.55 17.30
C PHE A 203 -0.51 17.93 16.64
N THR A 204 0.20 17.96 15.53
CA THR A 204 0.31 19.15 14.67
C THR A 204 -0.72 19.05 13.56
N CYS A 205 -1.53 20.09 13.36
CA CYS A 205 -2.54 20.15 12.31
C CYS A 205 -1.92 20.10 10.90
N PRO A 206 -2.52 19.41 9.90
CA PRO A 206 -1.88 19.20 8.62
C PRO A 206 -1.72 20.52 7.87
N LEU A 207 -0.57 20.68 7.22
CA LEU A 207 -0.29 21.82 6.34
C LEU A 207 -1.07 21.68 5.02
N ALA A 208 -1.25 22.80 4.33
CA ALA A 208 -1.76 22.78 2.96
C ALA A 208 -0.77 22.06 2.04
N ARG A 209 -1.27 21.14 1.21
CA ARG A 209 -0.52 20.59 0.08
C ARG A 209 -0.69 21.46 -1.16
N ASP A 210 -1.93 21.86 -1.44
CA ASP A 210 -2.31 22.68 -2.57
C ASP A 210 -3.66 23.39 -2.30
N THR A 211 -4.26 23.99 -3.33
CA THR A 211 -5.53 24.72 -3.21
C THR A 211 -6.75 23.83 -2.98
N SER A 212 -6.69 22.56 -3.38
CA SER A 212 -7.76 21.57 -3.21
C SER A 212 -7.63 20.83 -1.88
N GLU A 213 -6.40 20.71 -1.37
CA GLU A 213 -6.07 20.16 -0.05
C GLU A 213 -5.40 21.22 0.84
N PRO A 214 -6.19 22.16 1.41
CA PRO A 214 -5.68 23.28 2.20
C PRO A 214 -5.15 22.87 3.59
N GLY A 215 -5.18 21.58 3.93
CA GLY A 215 -4.89 21.09 5.27
C GLY A 215 -5.97 21.52 6.27
N GLY A 216 -5.62 21.58 7.56
CA GLY A 216 -6.53 22.12 8.57
C GLY A 216 -7.65 21.19 9.03
N LYS A 217 -7.70 19.94 8.56
CA LYS A 217 -8.75 18.97 8.93
C LYS A 217 -8.15 17.61 9.27
N VAL A 218 -8.69 16.98 10.30
CA VAL A 218 -8.31 15.62 10.72
C VAL A 218 -9.53 14.75 11.04
N SER A 219 -9.34 13.44 10.92
CA SER A 219 -10.33 12.41 11.23
C SER A 219 -9.89 11.54 12.40
N LEU A 220 -10.86 11.16 13.25
CA LEU A 220 -10.65 10.20 14.32
C LEU A 220 -10.97 8.77 13.84
N TYR A 221 -9.97 7.91 13.94
CA TYR A 221 -10.13 6.47 13.86
C TYR A 221 -9.96 5.86 15.25
N SER A 222 -10.74 4.82 15.57
CA SER A 222 -10.57 4.14 16.85
C SER A 222 -10.77 2.64 16.77
N ALA A 223 -10.17 1.95 17.74
CA ALA A 223 -10.28 0.50 17.89
C ALA A 223 -10.02 0.09 19.35
N PRO A 224 -10.48 -1.08 19.81
CA PRO A 224 -10.03 -1.65 21.08
C PRO A 224 -8.51 -1.86 21.12
N VAL A 225 -7.84 -1.63 22.25
CA VAL A 225 -6.39 -1.91 22.39
C VAL A 225 -6.09 -3.39 22.15
N PHE A 226 -6.95 -4.29 22.63
CA PHE A 226 -6.93 -5.71 22.34
C PHE A 226 -8.07 -6.05 21.38
N PRO A 227 -7.82 -6.64 20.20
CA PRO A 227 -8.87 -6.89 19.20
C PRO A 227 -10.06 -7.72 19.69
N ASP A 228 -9.86 -8.57 20.71
CA ASP A 228 -10.90 -9.40 21.31
C ASP A 228 -11.79 -8.64 22.33
N ASP A 229 -11.38 -7.43 22.73
CA ASP A 229 -12.20 -6.58 23.59
C ASP A 229 -13.35 -5.94 22.80
N SER A 230 -14.44 -5.64 23.51
CA SER A 230 -15.52 -4.86 22.92
C SER A 230 -15.10 -3.42 22.65
N ALA A 231 -15.54 -2.89 21.49
CA ALA A 231 -15.44 -1.47 21.20
C ALA A 231 -16.24 -0.67 22.23
N ALA A 232 -15.59 0.32 22.84
CA ALA A 232 -16.23 1.28 23.72
C ALA A 232 -16.43 2.60 22.99
N ALA A 233 -17.52 3.30 23.31
CA ALA A 233 -17.72 4.66 22.84
C ALA A 233 -16.66 5.59 23.44
N MET A 234 -16.08 6.45 22.61
CA MET A 234 -15.03 7.39 22.98
C MET A 234 -15.39 8.76 22.44
N THR A 235 -15.18 9.79 23.26
CA THR A 235 -15.41 11.19 22.87
C THR A 235 -14.09 11.93 22.99
N CYS A 236 -13.67 12.63 21.94
CA CYS A 236 -12.50 13.49 21.96
C CYS A 236 -12.92 14.94 21.72
N THR A 237 -12.47 15.87 22.56
CA THR A 237 -12.79 17.30 22.47
C THR A 237 -11.52 18.15 22.45
N VAL A 238 -11.52 19.21 21.64
CA VAL A 238 -10.43 20.20 21.62
C VAL A 238 -10.38 20.91 22.97
N GLN A 239 -9.17 21.05 23.52
CA GLN A 239 -8.89 21.81 24.75
C GLN A 239 -8.49 23.25 24.43
#